data_AF-A0A9D7CBF1-F1
#
_entry.id   AF-A0A9D7CBF1-F1
#
_cell.length_a   1.000
_cell.length_b   1.000
_cell.length_c   1.000
_cell.angle_alpha   90.00
_cell.angle_beta   90.00
_cell.angle_gamma   90.00
#
_symmetry.space_group_name_H-M   'P 1'
#
loop_
_entity.id
_entity.type
_entity.pdbx_description
1 polymer ?
#
loop_
_entity_poly.entity_id
_entity_poly.type
_entity_poly.pdbx_seq_one_letter_code
_entity_poly.pdbx_strand_id
1 'polypeptide(L)'
;MPLPASSTPPPELPSSRALIRSTLAALAVAVVLLLTTVLPAEYGIDPTGAGRVLGLTHMGEIKVRLAREAAADAAADAAAIDEAMDDAEAVATPPDSTA
;
A
#
# COMPACT_ATOMS: atom_id res chain seq x y z
N MET A 1 -48.15 35.89 -26.53
CA MET A 1 -46.73 35.82 -26.95
C MET A 1 -46.20 34.43 -26.54
N PRO A 2 -45.99 33.50 -27.49
CA PRO A 2 -45.42 32.18 -27.19
C PRO A 2 -43.93 32.30 -26.84
N LEU A 3 -43.46 31.54 -25.85
CA LEU A 3 -42.06 31.49 -25.44
C LEU A 3 -41.24 30.64 -26.45
N PRO A 4 -39.97 31.00 -26.75
CA PRO A 4 -39.12 30.20 -27.62
C PRO A 4 -38.74 28.88 -26.92
N ALA A 5 -38.92 27.75 -27.60
CA ALA A 5 -38.47 26.45 -27.12
C ALA A 5 -36.94 26.45 -27.00
N SER A 6 -36.42 26.20 -25.79
CA SER A 6 -35.00 26.01 -25.54
C SER A 6 -34.53 24.69 -26.16
N SER A 7 -34.00 24.77 -27.39
CA SER A 7 -33.38 23.66 -28.08
C SER A 7 -31.98 23.39 -27.50
N THR A 8 -31.93 22.79 -26.32
CA THR A 8 -30.68 22.17 -25.83
C THR A 8 -30.54 20.84 -26.58
N PRO A 9 -29.59 20.70 -27.53
CA PRO A 9 -29.38 19.42 -28.20
C PRO A 9 -28.99 18.36 -27.16
N PRO A 10 -29.40 17.09 -27.36
CA PRO A 10 -29.00 16.00 -26.47
C PRO A 10 -27.47 15.86 -26.46
N PRO A 11 -26.86 15.46 -25.33
CA PRO A 11 -25.41 15.31 -25.24
C PRO A 11 -24.93 14.29 -26.25
N GLU A 12 -24.08 14.71 -27.18
CA GLU A 12 -23.46 13.78 -28.14
C GLU A 12 -22.56 12.80 -27.38
N LEU A 13 -22.83 11.51 -27.57
CA LEU A 13 -22.08 10.45 -26.90
C LEU A 13 -20.72 10.25 -27.58
N PRO A 14 -19.64 10.03 -26.80
CA PRO A 14 -18.34 9.72 -27.37
C PRO A 14 -18.39 8.43 -28.17
N SER A 15 -17.79 8.42 -29.35
CA SER A 15 -17.65 7.20 -30.15
C SER A 15 -16.80 6.16 -29.43
N SER A 16 -16.97 4.87 -29.76
CA SER A 16 -16.18 3.79 -29.16
C SER A 16 -14.67 4.00 -29.33
N ARG A 17 -14.24 4.60 -30.46
CA ARG A 17 -12.83 4.97 -30.69
C ARG A 17 -12.36 6.06 -29.74
N ALA A 18 -13.20 7.05 -29.47
CA ALA A 18 -12.89 8.12 -28.52
C ALA A 18 -12.74 7.56 -27.09
N LEU A 19 -13.62 6.63 -26.70
CA LEU A 19 -13.58 5.96 -25.40
C LEU A 19 -12.29 5.15 -25.24
N ILE A 20 -11.93 4.31 -26.22
CA ILE A 20 -10.69 3.52 -26.17
C ILE A 20 -9.46 4.44 -26.07
N ARG A 21 -9.43 5.53 -26.84
CA ARG A 21 -8.33 6.49 -26.80
C ARG A 21 -8.20 7.16 -25.42
N SER A 22 -9.31 7.56 -24.80
CA SER A 22 -9.26 8.19 -23.48
C SER A 22 -8.88 7.19 -22.38
N THR A 23 -9.34 5.94 -22.46
CA THR A 23 -8.93 4.87 -21.54
C THR A 23 -7.43 4.60 -21.62
N LEU A 24 -6.86 4.51 -22.82
CA LEU A 24 -5.42 4.30 -22.99
C LEU A 24 -4.62 5.50 -22.45
N ALA A 25 -5.08 6.72 -22.68
CA ALA A 25 -4.45 7.91 -22.12
C ALA A 25 -4.50 7.91 -20.58
N ALA A 26 -5.66 7.57 -20.00
CA ALA A 26 -5.81 7.46 -18.55
C ALA A 26 -4.90 6.38 -17.96
N LEU A 27 -4.80 5.22 -18.63
CA LEU A 27 -3.89 4.14 -18.22
C LEU A 27 -2.43 4.61 -18.22
N ALA A 28 -2.01 5.35 -19.25
CA ALA A 28 -0.66 5.91 -19.31
C ALA A 28 -0.40 6.88 -18.14
N VAL A 29 -1.33 7.79 -17.86
CA VAL A 29 -1.24 8.70 -16.71
C VAL A 29 -1.18 7.92 -15.39
N ALA A 30 -1.98 6.88 -15.24
CA ALA A 30 -1.99 6.03 -14.05
C ALA A 30 -0.63 5.35 -13.83
N VAL A 31 0.00 4.82 -14.89
CA VAL A 31 1.34 4.23 -14.81
C VAL A 31 2.38 5.28 -14.41
N VAL A 32 2.32 6.49 -14.98
CA VAL A 32 3.23 7.57 -14.59
C VAL A 32 3.09 7.91 -13.11
N LEU A 33 1.87 8.06 -12.61
CA LEU A 33 1.62 8.32 -11.19
C LEU A 33 2.10 7.15 -10.32
N LEU A 34 1.83 5.91 -10.73
CA LEU A 34 2.29 4.72 -10.01
C LEU A 34 3.80 4.73 -9.81
N LEU A 35 4.57 5.02 -10.85
CA LEU A 35 6.03 4.98 -10.82
C LEU A 35 6.66 6.20 -10.13
N THR A 36 6.03 7.38 -10.20
CA THR A 36 6.64 8.64 -9.74
C THR A 36 6.13 9.12 -8.38
N THR A 37 4.95 8.67 -7.95
CA THR A 37 4.35 9.12 -6.68
C THR A 37 4.04 7.96 -5.75
N VAL A 38 3.33 6.93 -6.22
CA VAL A 38 2.86 5.83 -5.37
C VAL A 38 4.02 4.95 -4.90
N LEU A 39 4.83 4.43 -5.82
CA LEU A 39 6.00 3.60 -5.48
C LEU A 39 7.00 4.33 -4.56
N PRO A 40 7.36 5.60 -4.84
CA PRO A 40 8.21 6.35 -3.93
C PRO A 40 7.61 6.58 -2.54
N ALA A 41 6.34 6.98 -2.45
CA ALA A 41 5.72 7.39 -1.18
C ALA A 41 5.33 6.21 -0.27
N GLU A 42 5.07 5.04 -0.86
CA GLU A 42 4.66 3.84 -0.12
C GLU A 42 5.81 2.87 0.11
N TYR A 43 6.67 2.68 -0.89
CA TYR A 43 7.69 1.64 -0.86
C TYR A 43 9.13 2.18 -0.89
N GLY A 44 9.32 3.49 -1.04
CA GLY A 44 10.65 4.08 -1.18
C GLY A 44 11.36 3.70 -2.48
N ILE A 45 10.63 3.15 -3.46
CA ILE A 45 11.18 2.72 -4.74
C ILE A 45 10.95 3.86 -5.75
N ASP A 46 12.02 4.44 -6.27
CA ASP A 46 11.94 5.56 -7.21
C ASP A 46 12.78 5.29 -8.48
N PRO A 47 12.19 4.66 -9.51
CA PRO A 47 12.91 4.34 -10.75
C PRO A 47 13.20 5.59 -11.59
N THR A 48 12.48 6.69 -11.34
CA THR A 48 12.55 7.92 -12.16
C THR A 48 13.40 9.02 -11.53
N GLY A 49 13.63 8.98 -10.22
CA GLY A 49 14.26 10.05 -9.44
C GLY A 49 13.32 11.20 -9.07
N ALA A 50 12.11 11.26 -9.64
CA ALA A 50 11.15 12.32 -9.37
C ALA A 50 10.65 12.30 -7.92
N GLY A 51 10.42 11.10 -7.37
CA GLY A 51 10.00 10.93 -5.99
C GLY A 51 11.02 11.48 -5.00
N ARG A 52 12.31 11.38 -5.30
CA ARG A 52 13.40 11.89 -4.47
C ARG A 52 13.45 13.41 -4.49
N VAL A 53 13.26 14.02 -5.66
CA VAL A 53 13.17 15.49 -5.80
C VAL A 53 11.96 16.04 -5.05
N LEU A 54 10.84 15.32 -5.09
CA LEU A 54 9.62 15.67 -4.36
C LEU A 54 9.66 15.30 -2.86
N GLY A 55 10.71 14.60 -2.41
CA GLY A 55 10.86 14.12 -1.03
C GLY A 55 9.99 12.92 -0.65
N LEU A 56 9.20 12.38 -1.57
CA LEU A 56 8.31 11.23 -1.34
C LEU A 56 9.07 9.93 -1.06
N THR A 57 10.19 9.70 -1.76
CA THR A 57 11.01 8.50 -1.58
C THR A 57 11.52 8.35 -0.15
N HIS A 58 11.97 9.47 0.45
CA HIS A 58 12.46 9.45 1.83
C HIS A 58 11.35 9.06 2.82
N MET A 59 10.13 9.54 2.60
CA MET A 59 8.97 9.16 3.40
C MET A 59 8.66 7.66 3.27
N GLY A 60 8.69 7.11 2.05
CA GLY A 60 8.46 5.68 1.82
C GLY A 60 9.52 4.79 2.47
N GLU A 61 10.80 5.15 2.35
CA GLU A 61 11.90 4.44 3.02
C GLU A 61 11.72 4.38 4.54
N ILE A 62 11.26 5.47 5.16
CA ILE A 62 10.96 5.51 6.60
C ILE A 62 9.83 4.53 6.93
N LYS A 63 8.70 4.59 6.21
CA LYS A 63 7.57 3.68 6.45
C LYS A 63 7.97 2.21 6.36
N VAL A 64 8.75 1.85 5.33
CA VAL A 64 9.22 0.47 5.13
C VAL A 64 10.13 0.01 6.28
N ARG A 65 11.03 0.88 6.76
CA ARG A 65 11.88 0.57 7.93
C ARG A 65 11.04 0.34 9.18
N LEU A 66 10.13 1.27 9.49
CA LEU A 66 9.25 1.14 10.66
C LEU A 66 8.42 -0.15 10.60
N ALA A 67 7.90 -0.51 9.43
CA ALA A 67 7.16 -1.75 9.26
C ALA A 67 8.03 -3.00 9.49
N ARG A 68 9.29 -2.98 9.04
CA ARG A 68 10.24 -4.06 9.27
C ARG A 68 10.62 -4.18 10.74
N GLU A 69 10.89 -3.06 11.40
CA GLU A 69 11.23 -3.00 12.83
C GLU A 69 10.08 -3.55 13.66
N ALA A 70 8.85 -3.06 13.44
CA ALA A 70 7.67 -3.56 14.13
C ALA A 70 7.43 -5.07 13.93
N ALA A 71 7.71 -5.59 12.73
CA ALA A 71 7.61 -7.03 12.46
C ALA A 71 8.69 -7.85 13.19
N ALA A 72 9.90 -7.30 13.32
CA ALA A 72 10.98 -7.95 14.08
C ALA A 72 10.68 -7.96 15.58
N ASP A 73 10.19 -6.84 16.11
CA ASP A 73 9.80 -6.73 17.53
C ASP A 73 8.66 -7.72 17.85
N ALA A 74 7.63 -7.78 17.02
CA ALA A 74 6.53 -8.73 17.21
C ALA A 74 7.00 -10.21 17.16
N ALA A 75 8.00 -10.52 16.32
CA ALA A 75 8.57 -11.87 16.27
C ALA A 75 9.42 -12.17 17.52
N ALA A 76 10.17 -11.20 18.02
CA ALA A 76 10.96 -11.34 19.25
C ALA A 76 10.04 -11.52 20.48
N ASP A 77 8.96 -10.74 20.56
CA ASP A 77 7.96 -10.88 21.62
C ASP A 77 7.31 -12.26 21.59
N ALA A 78 6.92 -12.75 20.39
CA ALA A 78 6.35 -14.08 20.23
C ALA A 78 7.32 -15.20 20.67
N ALA A 79 8.60 -15.09 20.32
CA ALA A 79 9.62 -16.05 20.75
C ALA A 79 9.84 -16.02 22.27
N ALA A 80 9.86 -14.83 22.89
CA ALA A 80 10.01 -14.70 24.34
C ALA A 80 8.82 -15.29 25.12
N ILE A 81 7.60 -15.20 24.57
CA ILE A 81 6.41 -15.83 25.17
C ILE A 81 6.50 -17.35 25.07
N ASP A 82 6.95 -17.89 23.94
CA ASP A 82 7.14 -19.33 23.73
C ASP A 82 8.19 -19.90 24.68
N GLU A 83 9.35 -19.23 24.81
CA GLU A 83 10.40 -19.60 25.77
C GLU A 83 9.90 -19.56 27.23
N ALA A 84 9.14 -18.53 27.60
CA ALA A 84 8.57 -18.44 28.95
C ALA A 84 7.50 -19.51 29.24
N MET A 85 6.81 -20.01 28.21
CA MET A 85 5.84 -21.11 28.34
C MET A 85 6.55 -22.47 28.48
N ASP A 86 7.64 -22.69 27.75
CA ASP A 86 8.48 -23.89 27.87
C ASP A 86 9.14 -23.98 29.25
N ASP A 87 9.69 -22.88 29.76
CA ASP A 87 10.26 -22.79 31.11
C ASP A 87 9.21 -23.02 32.21
N ALA A 88 7.96 -22.57 32.00
CA ALA A 88 6.87 -22.79 32.95
C ALA A 88 6.38 -24.25 32.98
N GLU A 89 6.41 -24.95 31.84
CA GLU A 89 6.06 -26.38 31.74
C GLU A 89 7.15 -27.27 32.36
N ALA A 90 8.42 -26.92 32.19
CA ALA A 90 9.55 -27.62 32.82
C ALA A 90 9.54 -27.54 34.36
N VAL A 91 9.04 -26.44 34.93
CA VAL A 91 8.88 -26.27 36.39
C VAL A 91 7.65 -27.00 36.94
N ALA A 92 6.63 -27.25 36.10
CA ALA A 92 5.37 -27.87 36.52
C ALA A 92 5.40 -29.41 36.55
N THR A 93 6.46 -30.06 36.05
CA THR A 93 6.61 -31.51 36.13
C THR A 93 7.24 -31.89 37.48
N PRO A 94 6.52 -32.53 38.42
CA PRO A 94 7.10 -32.96 39.69
C PRO A 94 8.15 -34.06 39.41
N PRO A 95 9.27 -34.13 40.15
CA PRO A 95 10.15 -35.28 40.06
C PRO A 95 9.35 -36.53 40.41
N ASP A 96 9.37 -37.49 39.49
CA ASP A 96 8.72 -38.79 39.58
C ASP A 96 9.02 -39.42 40.96
N SER A 97 7.99 -39.57 41.78
CA SER A 97 8.09 -40.24 43.09
C SER A 97 8.18 -41.75 42.86
N THR A 98 9.37 -42.23 42.50
CA THR A 98 9.70 -43.65 42.51
C THR A 98 10.80 -43.91 43.55
N ALA A 99 10.40 -44.33 44.76
CA ALA A 99 11.12 -45.25 45.66
C ALA A 99 10.30 -45.51 46.93
#